data_AF-A0AAJ0H4K6-F1
#
_entry.id   AF-A0AAJ0H4K6-F1
#
_cell.length_a   1.000
_cell.length_b   1.000
_cell.length_c   1.000
_cell.angle_alpha   90.00
_cell.angle_beta   90.00
_cell.angle_gamma   90.00
#
_symmetry.space_group_name_H-M   'P 1'
#
loop_
_entity.id
_entity.type
_entity.pdbx_description
1 polymer ?
#
loop_
_entity_poly.entity_id
_entity_poly.type
_entity_poly.pdbx_seq_one_letter_code
_entity_poly.pdbx_strand_id
1 'polypeptide(L)'
;MTDMYYPQHLPSLSEREAVADALYRAAIGCDHNDAELFNSAWAGEDVSFEFHEDNDKRVMSCLSAIRKNILEIVGPMDTTHNTSMVRVNLEDGADTATLTATSTAQHCPPGMGRDPTGPKYTTGGEYSVDLIRDESGIWRIKKL
;
A
#
# COMPACT_ATOMS: atom_id res chain seq x y z
N MET A 1 -22.67 -5.39 12.31
CA MET A 1 -21.90 -4.78 11.21
C MET A 1 -21.49 -5.93 10.33
N THR A 2 -21.80 -5.89 9.04
CA THR A 2 -21.19 -6.82 8.08
C THR A 2 -19.71 -6.48 8.02
N ASP A 3 -18.84 -7.49 8.16
CA ASP A 3 -17.41 -7.30 7.94
C ASP A 3 -17.21 -6.71 6.54
N MET A 4 -16.45 -5.61 6.47
CA MET A 4 -16.11 -5.02 5.18
C MET A 4 -15.19 -5.98 4.44
N TYR A 5 -15.59 -6.39 3.24
CA TYR A 5 -14.81 -7.24 2.35
C TYR A 5 -14.14 -6.39 1.29
N TYR A 6 -12.83 -6.58 1.11
CA TYR A 6 -12.04 -5.91 0.09
C TYR A 6 -11.52 -6.94 -0.91
N PRO A 7 -12.03 -6.95 -2.15
CA PRO A 7 -11.56 -7.90 -3.14
C PRO A 7 -10.12 -7.57 -3.56
N GLN A 8 -9.31 -8.61 -3.82
CA GLN A 8 -7.95 -8.46 -4.34
C GLN A 8 -7.94 -7.88 -5.76
N HIS A 9 -9.06 -8.00 -6.48
CA HIS A 9 -9.23 -7.53 -7.85
C HIS A 9 -10.63 -6.93 -8.01
N LEU A 10 -10.68 -5.72 -8.58
CA LEU A 10 -11.92 -5.05 -8.92
C LEU A 10 -12.19 -5.19 -10.42
N PRO A 11 -13.40 -5.59 -10.83
CA PRO A 11 -13.76 -5.59 -12.24
C PRO A 11 -13.93 -4.14 -12.74
N SER A 12 -13.69 -3.94 -14.02
CA SER A 12 -14.07 -2.71 -14.74
C SER A 12 -13.38 -1.42 -14.30
N LEU A 13 -12.22 -1.50 -13.65
CA LEU A 13 -11.35 -0.34 -13.48
C LEU A 13 -10.82 0.12 -14.85
N SER A 14 -10.75 1.44 -15.05
CA SER A 14 -9.89 1.96 -16.13
C SER A 14 -8.43 1.62 -15.84
N GLU A 15 -7.57 1.61 -16.86
CA GLU A 15 -6.14 1.33 -16.68
C GLU A 15 -5.47 2.23 -15.63
N ARG A 16 -5.82 3.53 -15.63
CA ARG A 16 -5.31 4.49 -14.65
C ARG A 16 -5.77 4.15 -13.22
N GLU A 17 -7.00 3.72 -13.05
CA GLU A 17 -7.52 3.29 -11.75
C GLU A 17 -6.89 1.97 -11.30
N ALA A 18 -6.68 1.02 -12.22
CA ALA A 18 -6.03 -0.25 -11.93
C ALA A 18 -4.57 -0.08 -11.48
N VAL A 19 -3.84 0.90 -12.02
CA VAL A 19 -2.51 1.29 -11.55
C VAL A 19 -2.57 1.85 -10.11
N ALA A 20 -3.47 2.80 -9.85
CA ALA A 20 -3.62 3.39 -8.51
C ALA A 20 -4.09 2.36 -7.45
N ASP A 21 -4.94 1.42 -7.87
CA ASP A 21 -5.50 0.38 -7.01
C ASP A 21 -4.43 -0.52 -6.38
N ALA A 22 -3.30 -0.76 -7.05
CA ALA A 22 -2.19 -1.50 -6.45
C ALA A 22 -1.69 -0.84 -5.15
N LEU A 23 -1.52 0.49 -5.13
CA LEU A 23 -1.14 1.22 -3.93
C LEU A 23 -2.25 1.18 -2.86
N TYR A 24 -3.52 1.28 -3.28
CA TYR A 24 -4.65 1.21 -2.36
C TYR A 24 -4.79 -0.17 -1.71
N ARG A 25 -4.58 -1.27 -2.45
CA ARG A 25 -4.60 -2.62 -1.88
C ARG A 25 -3.50 -2.83 -0.83
N ALA A 26 -2.31 -2.25 -1.03
CA ALA A 26 -1.25 -2.29 -0.01
C ALA A 26 -1.68 -1.53 1.26
N ALA A 27 -2.24 -0.33 1.12
CA ALA A 27 -2.70 0.50 2.23
C ALA A 27 -3.86 -0.16 3.01
N ILE A 28 -4.93 -0.56 2.31
CA ILE A 28 -6.11 -1.20 2.89
C ILE A 28 -5.72 -2.55 3.52
N GLY A 29 -4.86 -3.34 2.86
CA GLY A 29 -4.37 -4.60 3.40
C GLY A 29 -3.62 -4.39 4.71
N CYS A 30 -2.85 -3.30 4.82
CA CYS A 30 -2.23 -2.89 6.07
C CYS A 30 -3.27 -2.50 7.13
N ASP A 31 -4.19 -1.61 6.81
CA ASP A 31 -5.21 -1.09 7.73
C ASP A 31 -6.12 -2.17 8.33
N HIS A 32 -6.34 -3.26 7.59
CA HIS A 32 -7.21 -4.35 7.99
C HIS A 32 -6.48 -5.61 8.44
N ASN A 33 -5.15 -5.56 8.56
CA ASN A 33 -4.30 -6.75 8.78
C ASN A 33 -4.60 -7.89 7.78
N ASP A 34 -5.01 -7.54 6.57
CA ASP A 34 -5.40 -8.48 5.52
C ASP A 34 -4.17 -8.85 4.70
N ALA A 35 -3.63 -10.00 5.06
CA ALA A 35 -2.47 -10.57 4.43
C ALA A 35 -2.64 -10.80 2.92
N GLU A 36 -3.81 -11.25 2.50
CA GLU A 36 -4.05 -11.62 1.12
C GLU A 36 -4.20 -10.37 0.25
N LEU A 37 -4.97 -9.38 0.72
CA LEU A 37 -5.10 -8.10 0.04
C LEU A 37 -3.76 -7.37 -0.04
N PHE A 38 -3.00 -7.32 1.06
CA PHE A 38 -1.67 -6.72 1.07
C PHE A 38 -0.76 -7.38 0.04
N ASN A 39 -0.67 -8.71 0.04
CA ASN A 39 0.17 -9.46 -0.91
C ASN A 39 -0.24 -9.24 -2.35
N SER A 40 -1.55 -9.11 -2.61
CA SER A 40 -2.06 -8.91 -3.96
C SER A 40 -1.50 -7.63 -4.61
N ALA A 41 -1.13 -6.62 -3.81
CA ALA A 41 -0.56 -5.37 -4.31
C ALA A 41 0.86 -5.53 -4.89
N TRP A 42 1.61 -6.55 -4.49
CA TRP A 42 3.04 -6.69 -4.80
C TRP A 42 3.31 -7.68 -5.92
N ALA A 43 4.32 -7.40 -6.74
CA ALA A 43 4.71 -8.21 -7.90
C ALA A 43 5.55 -9.45 -7.53
N GLY A 44 5.09 -10.23 -6.54
CA GLY A 44 5.77 -11.42 -6.04
C GLY A 44 6.91 -11.09 -5.06
N GLU A 45 7.89 -11.99 -4.93
CA GLU A 45 8.94 -11.88 -3.92
C GLU A 45 10.02 -10.84 -4.27
N ASP A 46 10.35 -10.70 -5.56
CA ASP A 46 11.36 -9.75 -6.05
C ASP A 46 10.77 -8.34 -6.18
N VAL A 47 10.61 -7.67 -5.06
CA VAL A 47 10.07 -6.30 -4.94
C VAL A 47 10.85 -5.53 -3.88
N SER A 48 10.69 -4.21 -3.84
CA SER A 48 11.32 -3.41 -2.78
C SER A 48 10.41 -2.36 -2.18
N PHE A 49 10.59 -2.12 -0.89
CA PHE A 49 10.02 -0.99 -0.16
C PHE A 49 11.17 -0.19 0.44
N GLU A 50 11.21 1.10 0.16
CA GLU A 50 12.19 2.04 0.66
C GLU A 50 11.50 3.16 1.42
N PHE A 51 11.94 3.42 2.65
CA PHE A 51 11.54 4.63 3.35
C PHE A 51 12.74 5.34 3.94
N HIS A 52 12.60 6.66 4.01
CA HIS A 52 13.64 7.58 4.46
C HIS A 52 13.22 8.12 5.82
N GLU A 53 14.11 7.99 6.80
CA GLU A 53 13.96 8.56 8.13
C GLU A 53 15.15 9.49 8.35
N ASP A 54 14.91 10.80 8.28
CA ASP A 54 15.93 11.85 8.31
C ASP A 54 17.07 11.64 7.29
N ASN A 55 18.25 11.19 7.75
CA ASN A 55 19.43 10.92 6.92
C ASN A 55 19.66 9.42 6.67
N ASP A 56 18.81 8.56 7.22
CA ASP A 56 18.89 7.12 7.08
C ASP A 56 17.88 6.60 6.06
N LYS A 57 18.37 5.67 5.25
CA LYS A 57 17.58 4.97 4.24
C LYS A 57 17.44 3.52 4.66
N ARG A 58 16.21 3.05 4.79
CA ARG A 58 15.92 1.64 5.03
C ARG A 58 15.27 1.03 3.80
N VAL A 59 15.86 -0.09 3.34
CA VAL A 59 15.37 -0.84 2.18
C VAL A 59 14.99 -2.25 2.62
N MET A 60 13.80 -2.65 2.23
CA MET A 60 13.31 -4.03 2.32
C MET A 60 13.29 -4.59 0.90
N SER A 61 14.20 -5.52 0.60
CA SER A 61 14.47 -5.96 -0.78
C SER A 61 13.70 -7.20 -1.23
N CYS A 62 12.64 -7.58 -0.51
CA CYS A 62 11.73 -8.64 -0.94
C CYS A 62 10.38 -8.56 -0.20
N LEU A 63 9.33 -9.19 -0.76
CA LEU A 63 7.99 -9.18 -0.16
C LEU A 63 7.99 -9.79 1.25
N SER A 64 8.72 -10.87 1.50
CA SER A 64 8.82 -11.46 2.83
C SER A 64 9.40 -10.48 3.86
N ALA A 65 10.38 -9.65 3.46
CA ALA A 65 10.92 -8.62 4.33
C ALA A 65 9.91 -7.49 4.56
N ILE A 66 9.19 -7.07 3.52
CA ILE A 66 8.12 -6.07 3.63
C ILE A 66 7.03 -6.54 4.58
N ARG A 67 6.60 -7.79 4.44
CA ARG A 67 5.61 -8.44 5.33
C ARG A 67 6.01 -8.40 6.79
N LYS A 68 7.23 -8.85 7.07
CA LYS A 68 7.76 -8.92 8.44
C LYS A 68 7.94 -7.55 9.09
N ASN A 69 8.34 -6.54 8.31
CA ASN A 69 8.75 -5.24 8.87
C ASN A 69 7.68 -4.16 8.74
N ILE A 70 6.65 -4.36 7.91
CA ILE A 70 5.52 -3.44 7.74
C ILE A 70 4.25 -4.10 8.25
N LEU A 71 3.72 -5.10 7.54
CA LEU A 71 2.39 -5.64 7.85
C LEU A 71 2.32 -6.29 9.24
N GLU A 72 3.30 -7.11 9.62
CA GLU A 72 3.29 -7.77 10.93
C GLU A 72 3.42 -6.81 12.12
N ILE A 73 3.91 -5.59 11.88
CA ILE A 73 4.07 -4.55 12.90
C ILE A 73 2.87 -3.61 12.91
N VAL A 74 2.49 -3.09 11.74
CA VAL A 74 1.46 -2.08 11.57
C VAL A 74 0.06 -2.70 11.47
N GLY A 75 -0.07 -3.85 10.82
CA GLY A 75 -1.36 -4.49 10.58
C GLY A 75 -2.16 -4.79 11.85
N PRO A 76 -1.57 -5.29 12.94
CA PRO A 76 -2.30 -5.51 14.20
C PRO A 76 -2.79 -4.22 14.90
N MET A 77 -2.31 -3.05 14.49
CA MET A 77 -2.67 -1.75 15.07
C MET A 77 -4.02 -1.26 14.51
N ASP A 78 -4.65 -0.32 15.21
CA ASP A 78 -5.76 0.43 14.63
C ASP A 78 -5.17 1.55 13.77
N THR A 79 -5.05 1.31 12.47
CA THR A 79 -4.43 2.25 11.52
C THR A 79 -5.36 2.66 10.39
N THR A 80 -5.07 3.82 9.80
CA THR A 80 -5.79 4.32 8.62
C THR A 80 -4.82 5.11 7.75
N HIS A 81 -4.59 4.63 6.53
CA HIS A 81 -3.77 5.27 5.53
C HIS A 81 -4.63 6.02 4.50
N ASN A 82 -4.54 7.35 4.51
CA ASN A 82 -5.20 8.21 3.53
C ASN A 82 -4.20 8.56 2.43
N THR A 83 -4.34 7.90 1.27
CA THR A 83 -3.54 8.23 0.08
C THR A 83 -4.30 9.22 -0.80
N SER A 84 -3.65 10.31 -1.19
CA SER A 84 -4.27 11.37 -2.01
C SER A 84 -3.29 11.97 -3.01
N MET A 85 -3.79 12.85 -3.88
CA MET A 85 -2.99 13.51 -4.94
C MET A 85 -2.28 12.50 -5.86
N VAL A 86 -2.95 11.39 -6.17
CA VAL A 86 -2.39 10.31 -7.00
C VAL A 86 -2.24 10.75 -8.46
N ARG A 87 -0.99 10.72 -8.93
CA ARG A 87 -0.61 11.05 -10.30
C ARG A 87 0.01 9.82 -10.94
N VAL A 88 -0.78 9.17 -11.79
CA VAL A 88 -0.33 8.04 -12.60
C VAL A 88 0.29 8.54 -13.90
N ASN A 89 1.47 8.02 -14.21
CA ASN A 89 2.15 8.14 -15.48
C ASN A 89 2.15 6.75 -16.16
N LEU A 90 1.30 6.60 -17.17
CA LEU A 90 1.10 5.36 -17.91
C LEU A 90 0.99 5.72 -19.40
N GLU A 91 1.78 5.03 -20.22
CA GLU A 91 1.69 5.11 -21.68
C GLU A 91 0.66 4.11 -22.22
N ASP A 92 0.01 4.44 -23.33
CA ASP A 92 -1.01 3.58 -23.94
C ASP A 92 -0.44 2.22 -24.32
N GLY A 93 -1.00 1.15 -23.72
CA GLY A 93 -0.57 -0.22 -23.97
C GLY A 93 0.69 -0.67 -23.21
N ALA A 94 1.35 0.20 -22.45
CA ALA A 94 2.55 -0.16 -21.68
C ALA A 94 2.22 -1.13 -20.53
N ASP A 95 3.11 -2.08 -20.26
CA ASP A 95 3.06 -3.04 -19.15
C ASP A 95 3.80 -2.57 -17.89
N THR A 96 4.33 -1.34 -17.92
CA THR A 96 4.96 -0.66 -16.80
C THR A 96 4.33 0.73 -16.61
N ALA A 97 4.32 1.21 -15.37
CA ALA A 97 3.81 2.52 -15.02
C ALA A 97 4.58 3.09 -13.82
N THR A 98 4.52 4.39 -13.64
CA THR A 98 4.92 5.03 -12.39
C THR A 98 3.76 5.80 -11.81
N LEU A 99 3.72 5.94 -10.48
CA LEU A 99 2.80 6.88 -9.84
C LEU A 99 3.47 7.61 -8.69
N THR A 100 3.06 8.84 -8.47
CA THR A 100 3.33 9.57 -7.23
C THR A 100 2.05 9.81 -6.46
N ALA A 101 2.18 9.88 -5.14
CA ALA A 101 1.06 10.17 -4.26
C ALA A 101 1.55 10.83 -2.97
N THR A 102 0.62 11.38 -2.20
CA THR A 102 0.87 11.79 -0.81
C THR A 102 0.08 10.89 0.13
N SER A 103 0.61 10.67 1.31
CA SER A 103 0.01 9.81 2.33
C SER A 103 -0.05 10.53 3.66
N THR A 104 -1.16 10.35 4.37
CA THR A 104 -1.26 10.64 5.79
C THR A 104 -1.80 9.40 6.48
N ALA A 105 -1.05 8.88 7.43
CA ALA A 105 -1.43 7.70 8.19
C ALA A 105 -1.60 8.04 9.66
N GLN A 106 -2.64 7.47 10.29
CA GLN A 106 -2.80 7.51 11.73
C GLN A 106 -2.64 6.11 12.29
N HIS A 107 -1.76 5.97 13.27
CA HIS A 107 -1.49 4.70 13.95
C HIS A 107 -1.91 4.82 15.41
N CYS A 108 -2.75 3.88 15.87
CA CYS A 108 -3.17 3.77 17.27
C CYS A 108 -2.91 2.35 17.78
N PRO A 109 -2.68 2.14 19.08
CA PRO A 109 -2.68 0.79 19.63
C PRO A 109 -3.97 0.03 19.29
N PRO A 110 -3.93 -1.32 19.25
CA PRO A 110 -5.09 -2.14 18.91
C PRO A 110 -6.31 -1.81 19.78
N GLY A 111 -7.47 -1.60 19.17
CA GLY A 111 -8.72 -1.26 19.84
C GLY A 111 -8.86 0.20 20.31
N MET A 112 -7.85 1.05 20.09
CA MET A 112 -7.84 2.46 20.52
C MET A 112 -8.12 3.46 19.40
N GLY A 113 -8.35 3.02 18.16
CA GLY A 113 -8.55 3.90 17.00
C GLY A 113 -9.70 4.88 17.17
N ARG A 114 -10.77 4.45 17.85
CA ARG A 114 -11.96 5.27 18.14
C ARG A 114 -11.90 6.04 19.45
N ASP A 115 -10.89 5.82 20.28
CA ASP A 115 -10.71 6.58 21.51
C ASP A 115 -10.23 8.00 21.16
N PRO A 116 -10.99 9.06 21.51
CA PRO A 116 -10.58 10.44 21.24
C PRO A 116 -9.43 10.91 22.14
N THR A 117 -9.16 10.19 23.24
CA THR A 117 -8.11 10.51 24.22
C THR A 117 -6.91 9.57 24.16
N GLY A 118 -7.03 8.47 23.40
CA GLY A 118 -5.96 7.48 23.23
C GLY A 118 -4.77 8.04 22.44
N PRO A 119 -3.57 7.44 22.60
CA PRO A 119 -2.38 7.86 21.87
C PRO A 119 -2.57 7.66 20.36
N LYS A 120 -2.23 8.69 19.58
CA LYS A 120 -2.25 8.67 18.12
C LYS A 120 -0.91 9.12 17.58
N TYR A 121 -0.32 8.30 16.72
CA TYR A 121 0.89 8.66 15.98
C TYR A 121 0.52 8.94 14.53
N THR A 122 0.63 10.20 14.13
CA THR A 122 0.33 10.64 12.76
C THR A 122 1.63 10.76 11.98
N THR A 123 1.70 10.12 10.82
CA THR A 123 2.79 10.28 9.87
C THR A 123 2.26 10.85 8.56
N GLY A 124 3.13 11.55 7.84
CA GLY A 124 2.87 12.05 6.51
C GLY A 124 4.08 11.83 5.62
N GLY A 125 3.85 11.63 4.33
CA GLY A 125 4.93 11.41 3.37
C GLY A 125 4.47 11.43 1.94
N GLU A 126 5.42 11.25 1.04
CA GLU A 126 5.21 11.15 -0.40
C GLU A 126 5.61 9.74 -0.84
N TYR A 127 4.85 9.18 -1.79
CA TYR A 127 5.18 7.92 -2.43
C TYR A 127 5.65 8.17 -3.85
N SER A 128 6.65 7.38 -4.26
CA SER A 128 7.09 7.22 -5.64
C SER A 128 7.11 5.73 -5.94
N VAL A 129 6.25 5.29 -6.84
CA VAL A 129 5.99 3.86 -7.03
C VAL A 129 6.27 3.46 -8.48
N ASP A 130 7.00 2.37 -8.65
CA ASP A 130 7.17 1.70 -9.93
C ASP A 130 6.27 0.45 -9.96
N LEU A 131 5.49 0.31 -11.03
CA LEU A 131 4.50 -0.75 -11.19
C LEU A 131 4.72 -1.55 -12.46
N ILE A 132 4.35 -2.81 -12.40
CA ILE A 132 4.31 -3.73 -13.53
C ILE A 132 2.95 -4.40 -13.60
N ARG A 133 2.50 -4.69 -14.81
CA ARG A 133 1.32 -5.49 -15.07
C ARG A 133 1.72 -6.96 -15.19
N ASP A 134 1.09 -7.82 -14.40
CA ASP A 134 1.37 -9.27 -14.46
C ASP A 134 0.71 -9.95 -15.67
N GLU A 135 1.00 -11.23 -15.86
CA GLU A 135 0.44 -12.05 -16.95
C GLU A 135 -1.09 -12.19 -16.89
N SER A 136 -1.69 -11.95 -15.72
CA SER A 136 -3.14 -11.93 -15.52
C SER A 136 -3.77 -10.56 -15.79
N GLY A 137 -2.97 -9.58 -16.23
CA GLY A 137 -3.41 -8.22 -16.53
C GLY A 137 -3.53 -7.31 -15.30
N ILE A 138 -2.99 -7.71 -14.14
CA ILE A 138 -3.18 -6.99 -12.88
C ILE A 138 -1.97 -6.08 -12.58
N TRP A 139 -2.30 -4.82 -12.35
CA TRP A 139 -1.67 -3.83 -11.46
C TRP A 139 -0.82 -4.35 -10.29
N ARG A 140 0.53 -4.34 -10.30
CA ARG A 140 1.33 -4.66 -9.09
C ARG A 140 2.54 -3.76 -8.88
N ILE A 141 2.86 -3.51 -7.62
CA ILE A 141 4.01 -2.74 -7.17
C ILE A 141 5.28 -3.57 -7.34
N LYS A 142 6.27 -3.01 -8.06
CA LYS A 142 7.64 -3.53 -8.14
C LYS A 142 8.54 -2.82 -7.13
N LYS A 143 8.36 -1.52 -6.96
CA LYS A 143 9.11 -0.69 -6.02
C LYS A 143 8.20 0.38 -5.42
N LEU A 144 8.29 0.57 -4.11
CA LEU A 144 7.64 1.62 -3.34
C LEU A 144 8.67 2.37 -2.51
#